data_AF-A0A1I6TGB7-F1
#
_entry.id   AF-A0A1I6TGB7-F1
#
_cell.length_a   1.000
_cell.length_b   1.000
_cell.length_c   1.000
_cell.angle_alpha   90.00
_cell.angle_beta   90.00
_cell.angle_gamma   90.00
#
_symmetry.space_group_name_H-M   'P 1'
#
loop_
_entity.id
_entity.type
_entity.pdbx_description
1 polymer ?
#
loop_
_entity_poly.entity_id
_entity_poly.type
_entity_poly.pdbx_seq_one_letter_code
_entity_poly.pdbx_strand_id
1 'polypeptide(L)'
;MIKLYLDGSSTSDIANLANVTSRYVRMVLADNNVEMRARGSWKRKYDINEDYFKTWSNNMAYILGFFIADGVIAKNCHTVSISQKEKEILEDIKKEIKSNQPLCKNKNTDVYMLNLNSKIMKNDLIDIHGITPCKSYDVQFPYVPEEFLHHFIRGYFDGDGHVNPKKYFASFVSGSHLFMNSLKEVLIAQNLKPKFIDKEKQYRIYLSGKKDIQHFAEWIYKDKELFLRRKREIFQQKK
;
A
#
# COMPACT_ATOMS: atom_id res chain seq x y z
N MET A 1 13.05 11.77 -30.72
CA MET A 1 13.29 10.42 -30.16
C MET A 1 13.07 10.38 -28.65
N ILE A 2 13.78 11.19 -27.86
CA ILE A 2 13.66 11.21 -26.39
C ILE A 2 12.22 11.43 -25.93
N LYS A 3 11.55 12.47 -26.44
CA LYS A 3 10.14 12.75 -26.11
C LYS A 3 9.22 11.54 -26.34
N LEU A 4 9.29 10.92 -27.52
CA LEU A 4 8.51 9.70 -27.83
C LEU A 4 8.79 8.54 -26.86
N TYR A 5 10.04 8.41 -26.39
CA TYR A 5 10.42 7.41 -25.40
C TYR A 5 9.86 7.71 -24.01
N LEU A 6 9.89 8.98 -23.60
CA LEU A 6 9.30 9.43 -22.33
C LEU A 6 7.77 9.33 -22.36
N ASP A 7 7.16 9.52 -23.53
CA ASP A 7 5.73 9.35 -23.77
C ASP A 7 5.31 7.85 -23.90
N GLY A 8 6.24 6.91 -23.74
CA GLY A 8 5.95 5.47 -23.62
C GLY A 8 6.25 4.62 -24.85
N SER A 9 6.59 5.20 -26.00
CA SER A 9 6.88 4.44 -27.24
C SER A 9 8.10 3.53 -27.07
N SER A 10 8.09 2.30 -27.58
CA SER A 10 9.25 1.40 -27.43
C SER A 10 10.44 1.87 -28.28
N THR A 11 11.66 1.42 -27.95
CA THR A 11 12.84 1.70 -28.79
C THR A 11 12.71 1.12 -30.20
N SER A 12 11.88 0.08 -30.36
CA SER A 12 11.58 -0.52 -31.67
C SER A 12 10.60 0.33 -32.46
N ASP A 13 9.55 0.86 -31.83
CA ASP A 13 8.59 1.74 -32.51
C ASP A 13 9.24 3.05 -32.93
N ILE A 14 10.05 3.64 -32.05
CA ILE A 14 10.81 4.87 -32.36
C ILE A 14 11.81 4.61 -33.49
N ALA A 15 12.47 3.45 -33.47
CA ALA A 15 13.41 3.05 -34.52
C ALA A 15 12.71 2.94 -35.88
N ASN A 16 11.54 2.29 -35.92
CA ASN A 16 10.73 2.17 -37.13
C ASN A 16 10.24 3.54 -37.62
N LEU A 17 9.70 4.37 -36.73
CA LEU A 17 9.20 5.71 -37.06
C LEU A 17 10.30 6.64 -37.59
N ALA A 18 11.50 6.54 -37.04
CA ALA A 18 12.63 7.39 -37.43
C ALA A 18 13.54 6.73 -38.48
N ASN A 19 13.19 5.55 -38.98
CA ASN A 19 13.98 4.76 -39.93
C ASN A 19 15.45 4.57 -39.51
N VAL A 20 15.67 4.24 -38.23
CA VAL A 20 16.98 3.97 -37.65
C VAL A 20 16.98 2.63 -36.93
N THR A 21 18.15 2.14 -36.50
CA THR A 21 18.20 0.94 -35.68
C THR A 21 17.78 1.23 -34.23
N SER A 22 17.18 0.25 -33.54
CA SER A 22 16.92 0.39 -32.09
C SER A 22 18.20 0.55 -31.27
N ARG A 23 19.35 0.12 -31.80
CA ARG A 23 20.67 0.41 -31.20
C ARG A 23 20.96 1.91 -31.22
N TYR A 24 20.72 2.57 -32.35
CA TYR A 24 20.90 4.02 -32.47
C TYR A 24 19.97 4.77 -31.51
N VAL A 25 18.70 4.38 -31.40
CA VAL A 25 17.77 4.96 -30.41
C VAL A 25 18.32 4.83 -28.99
N ARG A 26 18.86 3.66 -28.60
CA ARG A 26 19.48 3.46 -27.29
C ARG A 26 20.71 4.33 -27.06
N MET A 27 21.55 4.52 -28.07
CA MET A 27 22.69 5.44 -27.99
C MET A 27 22.21 6.87 -27.73
N VAL A 28 21.24 7.35 -28.50
CA VAL A 28 20.66 8.69 -28.30
C VAL A 28 20.09 8.86 -26.89
N LEU A 29 19.42 7.85 -26.33
CA LEU A 29 18.94 7.90 -24.95
C LEU A 29 20.09 7.97 -23.94
N ALA A 30 21.12 7.15 -24.10
CA ALA A 30 22.28 7.11 -23.21
C ALA A 30 23.09 8.42 -23.26
N ASP A 31 23.34 8.96 -24.46
CA ASP A 31 24.06 10.22 -24.67
C ASP A 31 23.33 11.43 -24.04
N ASN A 32 22.03 11.28 -23.76
CA ASN A 32 21.19 12.28 -23.12
C ASN A 32 20.81 11.92 -21.67
N ASN A 33 21.52 10.97 -21.05
CA ASN A 33 21.29 10.52 -19.65
C ASN A 33 19.85 10.05 -19.37
N VAL A 34 19.19 9.46 -20.37
CA VAL A 34 17.85 8.89 -20.20
C VAL A 34 17.98 7.42 -19.81
N GLU A 35 17.57 7.08 -18.58
CA GLU A 35 17.57 5.70 -18.11
C GLU A 35 16.65 4.82 -18.96
N MET A 36 17.14 3.61 -19.28
CA MET A 36 16.30 2.64 -19.98
C MET A 36 15.28 2.01 -19.01
N ARG A 37 14.02 2.02 -19.43
CA ARG A 37 12.95 1.26 -18.79
C ARG A 37 13.32 -0.21 -18.62
N ALA A 38 12.88 -0.80 -17.51
CA ALA A 38 13.09 -2.21 -17.21
C ALA A 38 12.64 -3.12 -18.37
N ARG A 39 13.39 -4.19 -18.63
CA ARG A 39 13.10 -5.15 -19.70
C ARG A 39 11.67 -5.70 -19.54
N GLY A 40 10.87 -5.62 -20.60
CA GLY A 40 9.47 -6.09 -20.63
C GLY A 40 8.42 -5.04 -20.22
N SER A 41 8.83 -3.86 -19.75
CA SER A 41 7.90 -2.75 -19.41
C SER A 41 7.00 -2.34 -20.58
N TRP A 42 7.50 -2.37 -21.82
CA TRP A 42 6.74 -2.06 -23.03
C TRP A 42 5.63 -3.08 -23.35
N LYS A 43 5.65 -4.27 -22.71
CA LYS A 43 4.56 -5.26 -22.82
C LYS A 43 3.43 -5.00 -21.82
N ARG A 44 3.55 -3.99 -20.95
CA ARG A 44 2.53 -3.68 -19.96
C ARG A 44 1.28 -3.16 -20.67
N LYS A 45 0.15 -3.80 -20.38
CA LYS A 45 -1.16 -3.44 -20.94
C LYS A 45 -1.81 -2.24 -20.25
N TYR A 46 -1.48 -2.01 -18.99
CA TYR A 46 -2.14 -1.04 -18.12
C TYR A 46 -1.15 -0.01 -17.60
N ASP A 47 -1.58 1.24 -17.53
CA ASP A 47 -0.82 2.32 -16.94
C ASP A 47 -0.74 2.15 -15.43
N ILE A 48 0.34 2.67 -14.84
CA ILE A 48 0.61 2.66 -13.41
C ILE A 48 1.72 3.65 -13.10
N ASN A 49 1.59 4.43 -12.02
CA ASN A 49 2.71 5.17 -11.45
C ASN A 49 3.65 4.17 -10.76
N GLU A 50 4.71 3.76 -11.45
CA GLU A 50 5.65 2.77 -10.93
C GLU A 50 6.47 3.26 -9.74
N ASP A 51 6.71 4.57 -9.67
CA ASP A 51 7.54 5.23 -8.66
C ASP A 51 6.72 5.66 -7.42
N TYR A 52 5.47 5.19 -7.30
CA TYR A 52 4.51 5.66 -6.28
C TYR A 52 5.04 5.51 -4.85
N PHE A 53 5.82 4.47 -4.55
CA PHE A 53 6.33 4.23 -3.20
C PHE A 53 7.67 4.92 -2.91
N LYS A 54 8.18 5.78 -3.80
CA LYS A 54 9.45 6.50 -3.60
C LYS A 54 9.30 7.82 -2.87
N THR A 55 8.12 8.43 -2.90
CA THR A 55 7.85 9.75 -2.29
C THR A 55 6.74 9.62 -1.28
N TRP A 56 6.97 10.15 -0.07
CA TRP A 56 5.95 10.16 0.98
C TRP A 56 4.84 11.16 0.70
N SER A 57 3.62 10.73 0.99
CA SER A 57 2.40 11.55 1.01
C SER A 57 1.41 10.92 1.99
N ASN A 58 0.36 11.65 2.34
CA ASN A 58 -0.71 11.15 3.21
C ASN A 58 -1.33 9.85 2.65
N ASN A 59 -1.59 9.81 1.35
CA ASN A 59 -2.16 8.64 0.68
C ASN A 59 -1.15 7.52 0.47
N MET A 60 0.11 7.84 0.20
CA MET A 60 1.16 6.82 0.10
C MET A 60 1.31 6.08 1.43
N ALA A 61 1.39 6.81 2.55
CA ALA A 61 1.50 6.21 3.87
C ALA A 61 0.28 5.34 4.22
N TYR A 62 -0.93 5.83 3.94
CA TYR A 62 -2.15 5.05 4.07
C TYR A 62 -2.10 3.76 3.23
N ILE A 63 -1.73 3.84 1.96
CA ILE A 63 -1.65 2.68 1.07
C ILE A 63 -0.60 1.70 1.55
N LEU A 64 0.55 2.15 2.05
CA LEU A 64 1.59 1.30 2.61
C LEU A 64 1.09 0.53 3.84
N GLY A 65 0.42 1.21 4.78
CA GLY A 65 -0.20 0.57 5.94
C GLY A 65 -1.26 -0.44 5.54
N PHE A 66 -2.14 -0.07 4.62
CA PHE A 66 -3.18 -0.95 4.08
C PHE A 66 -2.58 -2.17 3.36
N PHE A 67 -1.47 -1.98 2.65
CA PHE A 67 -0.73 -3.03 2.00
C PHE A 67 -0.09 -4.00 3.01
N ILE A 68 0.40 -3.52 4.16
CA ILE A 68 0.92 -4.39 5.22
C ILE A 68 -0.18 -5.25 5.85
N ALA A 69 -1.41 -4.76 5.90
CA ALA A 69 -2.56 -5.57 6.31
C ALA A 69 -2.95 -6.62 5.24
N ASP A 70 -3.43 -6.16 4.09
CA ASP A 70 -4.12 -7.02 3.10
C ASP A 70 -3.35 -7.24 1.79
N GLY A 71 -2.15 -6.69 1.68
CA GLY A 71 -1.31 -6.76 0.49
C GLY A 71 -0.49 -8.06 0.39
N VAL A 72 -0.26 -8.49 -0.84
CA VAL A 72 0.56 -9.66 -1.19
C VAL A 72 1.58 -9.28 -2.26
N ILE A 73 2.85 -9.58 -2.01
CA ILE A 73 3.91 -9.56 -3.02
C ILE A 73 4.09 -10.97 -3.56
N ALA A 74 3.88 -11.17 -4.86
CA ALA A 74 4.09 -12.46 -5.49
C ALA A 74 5.59 -12.82 -5.52
N LYS A 75 5.94 -14.06 -5.18
CA LYS A 75 7.34 -14.53 -5.19
C LYS A 75 7.94 -14.57 -6.60
N ASN A 76 7.24 -15.20 -7.53
CA ASN A 76 7.78 -15.60 -8.83
C ASN A 76 7.47 -14.63 -9.97
N CYS A 77 6.72 -13.56 -9.71
CA CYS A 77 6.40 -12.53 -10.71
C CYS A 77 6.49 -11.12 -10.12
N HIS A 78 6.25 -10.11 -10.95
CA HIS A 78 6.29 -8.70 -10.57
C HIS A 78 4.92 -8.16 -10.13
N THR A 79 4.08 -9.04 -9.59
CA THR A 79 2.72 -8.68 -9.17
C THR A 79 2.69 -8.31 -7.69
N VAL A 80 2.16 -7.13 -7.42
CA VAL A 80 1.76 -6.62 -6.11
C VAL A 80 0.24 -6.63 -6.09
N SER A 81 -0.39 -7.28 -5.12
CA SER A 81 -1.85 -7.46 -5.08
C SER A 81 -2.43 -6.92 -3.79
N ILE A 82 -3.56 -6.22 -3.88
CA ILE A 82 -4.38 -5.84 -2.73
C ILE A 82 -5.76 -6.45 -2.92
N SER A 83 -6.25 -7.15 -1.91
CA SER A 83 -7.54 -7.84 -1.96
C SER A 83 -8.51 -7.23 -0.96
N GLN A 84 -9.74 -6.94 -1.39
CA GLN A 84 -10.81 -6.53 -0.48
C GLN A 84 -12.21 -6.93 -0.92
N LYS A 85 -13.12 -7.04 0.04
CA LYS A 85 -14.55 -7.24 -0.24
C LYS A 85 -15.18 -5.97 -0.79
N GLU A 86 -14.83 -4.82 -0.23
CA GLU A 86 -15.32 -3.52 -0.67
C GLU A 86 -14.56 -3.06 -1.91
N LYS A 87 -15.26 -2.99 -3.05
CA LYS A 87 -14.68 -2.55 -4.31
C LYS A 87 -14.18 -1.10 -4.27
N GLU A 88 -14.89 -0.23 -3.56
CA GLU A 88 -14.69 1.23 -3.56
C GLU A 88 -13.26 1.62 -3.17
N ILE A 89 -12.73 1.05 -2.08
CA ILE A 89 -11.37 1.38 -1.63
C ILE A 89 -10.31 0.96 -2.64
N LEU A 90 -10.52 -0.14 -3.36
CA LEU A 90 -9.59 -0.58 -4.40
C LEU A 90 -9.64 0.33 -5.63
N GLU A 91 -10.82 0.87 -5.98
CA GLU A 91 -10.97 1.86 -7.04
C GLU A 91 -10.30 3.19 -6.65
N ASP A 92 -10.43 3.62 -5.40
CA ASP A 92 -9.79 4.84 -4.88
C ASP A 92 -8.26 4.70 -4.88
N ILE A 93 -7.73 3.57 -4.39
CA ILE A 93 -6.28 3.25 -4.45
C ILE A 93 -5.79 3.19 -5.90
N LYS A 94 -6.55 2.55 -6.79
CA LYS A 94 -6.20 2.46 -8.21
C LYS A 94 -6.10 3.86 -8.84
N LYS A 95 -7.04 4.75 -8.53
CA LYS A 95 -7.04 6.15 -9.00
C LYS A 95 -5.84 6.91 -8.46
N GLU A 96 -5.54 6.77 -7.17
CA GLU A 96 -4.39 7.43 -6.51
C GLU A 96 -3.05 7.02 -7.15
N ILE A 97 -2.87 5.73 -7.41
CA ILE A 97 -1.66 5.17 -8.06
C ILE A 97 -1.64 5.45 -9.58
N LYS A 98 -2.65 6.17 -10.11
CA LYS A 98 -2.80 6.49 -11.54
C LYS A 98 -2.75 5.24 -12.42
N SER A 99 -3.45 4.18 -12.01
CA SER A 99 -3.55 2.94 -12.79
C SER A 99 -4.90 2.79 -13.47
N ASN A 100 -4.91 2.17 -14.66
CA ASN A 100 -6.13 1.74 -15.34
C ASN A 100 -6.33 0.21 -15.29
N GLN A 101 -5.59 -0.49 -14.42
CA GLN A 101 -5.69 -1.94 -14.29
C GLN A 101 -7.08 -2.35 -13.75
N PRO A 102 -7.83 -3.24 -14.44
CA PRO A 102 -9.15 -3.65 -13.99
C PRO A 102 -9.06 -4.48 -12.71
N LEU A 103 -10.05 -4.31 -11.83
CA LEU A 103 -10.23 -5.16 -10.66
C LEU A 103 -10.69 -6.56 -11.10
N CYS A 104 -10.07 -7.59 -10.56
CA CYS A 104 -10.50 -8.98 -10.73
C CYS A 104 -11.41 -9.37 -9.57
N LYS A 105 -12.51 -10.08 -9.82
CA LYS A 105 -13.38 -10.61 -8.77
C LYS A 105 -13.21 -12.12 -8.65
N ASN A 106 -12.94 -12.63 -7.45
CA ASN A 106 -12.95 -14.05 -7.17
C ASN A 106 -14.40 -14.54 -7.09
N LYS A 107 -14.78 -15.46 -8.00
CA LYS A 107 -16.16 -15.96 -8.11
C LYS A 107 -16.65 -16.73 -6.89
N ASN A 108 -15.73 -17.31 -6.10
CA ASN A 108 -16.08 -18.16 -4.97
C ASN A 108 -16.18 -17.38 -3.64
N THR A 109 -15.37 -16.33 -3.48
CA THR A 109 -15.28 -15.58 -2.21
C THR A 109 -15.89 -14.19 -2.27
N ASP A 110 -16.30 -13.75 -3.46
CA ASP A 110 -16.79 -12.40 -3.75
C ASP A 110 -15.75 -11.28 -3.51
N VAL A 111 -14.48 -11.65 -3.28
CA VAL A 111 -13.38 -10.71 -3.02
C VAL A 111 -12.86 -10.10 -4.32
N TYR A 112 -12.69 -8.78 -4.34
CA TYR A 112 -12.05 -8.04 -5.41
C TYR A 112 -10.54 -7.98 -5.18
N MET A 113 -9.78 -8.00 -6.27
CA MET A 113 -8.32 -7.97 -6.28
C MET A 113 -7.84 -6.89 -7.24
N LEU A 114 -7.05 -5.96 -6.73
CA LEU A 114 -6.23 -5.04 -7.51
C LEU A 114 -4.84 -5.65 -7.64
N ASN A 115 -4.60 -6.35 -8.75
CA ASN A 115 -3.27 -6.82 -9.11
C ASN A 115 -2.55 -5.68 -9.81
N LEU A 116 -1.30 -5.38 -9.47
CA LEU A 116 -0.48 -4.33 -10.08
C LEU A 116 0.82 -4.98 -10.56
N ASN A 117 1.11 -4.87 -11.86
CA ASN A 117 2.26 -5.54 -12.48
C ASN A 117 3.39 -4.55 -12.77
N SER A 118 4.24 -4.31 -11.77
CA SER A 118 5.40 -3.43 -11.87
C SER A 118 6.58 -4.00 -11.08
N LYS A 119 7.71 -4.17 -11.78
CA LYS A 119 8.96 -4.60 -11.16
C LYS A 119 9.50 -3.52 -10.22
N ILE A 120 9.40 -2.25 -10.63
CA ILE A 120 9.87 -1.10 -9.85
C ILE A 120 9.07 -1.02 -8.55
N MET A 121 7.74 -1.01 -8.62
CA MET A 121 6.87 -0.97 -7.44
C MET A 121 7.13 -2.13 -6.47
N LYS A 122 7.30 -3.35 -6.99
CA LYS A 122 7.66 -4.51 -6.16
C LYS A 122 8.99 -4.30 -5.45
N ASN A 123 10.00 -3.82 -6.17
CA ASN A 123 11.32 -3.56 -5.61
C ASN A 123 11.27 -2.41 -4.59
N ASP A 124 10.55 -1.32 -4.87
CA ASP A 124 10.39 -0.20 -3.92
C ASP A 124 9.79 -0.68 -2.59
N LEU A 125 8.76 -1.54 -2.62
CA LEU A 125 8.19 -2.13 -1.41
C LEU A 125 9.20 -2.98 -0.61
N ILE A 126 10.08 -3.72 -1.30
CA ILE A 126 11.07 -4.59 -0.66
C ILE A 126 12.27 -3.76 -0.16
N ASP A 127 12.87 -2.97 -1.05
CA ASP A 127 14.17 -2.35 -0.86
C ASP A 127 14.07 -1.05 -0.05
N ILE A 128 12.98 -0.27 -0.22
CA ILE A 128 12.76 0.99 0.52
C ILE A 128 12.01 0.71 1.82
N HIS A 129 10.96 -0.11 1.77
CA HIS A 129 10.03 -0.30 2.89
C HIS A 129 10.22 -1.61 3.66
N GLY A 130 11.16 -2.48 3.25
CA GLY A 130 11.47 -3.72 3.95
C GLY A 130 10.37 -4.78 3.89
N ILE A 131 9.42 -4.67 2.95
CA ILE A 131 8.25 -5.56 2.88
C ILE A 131 8.57 -6.76 1.99
N THR A 132 8.64 -7.95 2.60
CA THR A 132 8.98 -9.19 1.89
C THR A 132 7.74 -10.00 1.46
N PRO A 133 7.87 -10.92 0.50
CA PRO A 133 6.84 -11.93 0.24
C PRO A 133 6.57 -12.81 1.47
N CYS A 134 5.34 -13.29 1.66
CA CYS A 134 4.93 -14.08 2.85
C CYS A 134 5.14 -13.35 4.21
N LYS A 135 5.01 -12.02 4.21
CA LYS A 135 5.21 -11.12 5.35
C LYS A 135 4.44 -11.40 6.63
N SER A 136 3.39 -12.22 6.61
CA SER A 136 2.40 -12.33 7.71
C SER A 136 2.99 -12.63 9.10
N TYR A 137 4.12 -13.33 9.18
CA TYR A 137 4.76 -13.72 10.45
C TYR A 137 6.02 -12.94 10.79
N ASP A 138 6.72 -12.40 9.79
CA ASP A 138 8.05 -11.81 9.98
C ASP A 138 8.14 -10.34 9.51
N VAL A 139 7.01 -9.70 9.22
CA VAL A 139 7.00 -8.28 8.82
C VAL A 139 7.56 -7.42 9.94
N GLN A 140 8.48 -6.54 9.59
CA GLN A 140 8.98 -5.49 10.49
C GLN A 140 8.13 -4.23 10.31
N PHE A 141 8.07 -3.42 11.35
CA PHE A 141 7.43 -2.11 11.24
C PHE A 141 8.30 -1.23 10.33
N PRO A 142 7.78 -0.75 9.18
CA PRO A 142 8.59 0.03 8.24
C PRO A 142 8.93 1.40 8.84
N TYR A 143 9.98 2.03 8.34
CA TYR A 143 10.20 3.44 8.60
C TYR A 143 9.04 4.27 8.02
N VAL A 144 8.47 5.16 8.83
CA VAL A 144 7.42 6.11 8.41
C VAL A 144 7.74 7.45 9.07
N PRO A 145 7.87 8.55 8.31
CA PRO A 145 8.06 9.87 8.90
C PRO A 145 6.90 10.23 9.83
N GLU A 146 7.20 10.93 10.93
CA GLU A 146 6.25 11.21 12.01
C GLU A 146 4.97 11.90 11.52
N GLU A 147 5.11 12.84 10.57
CA GLU A 147 3.97 13.55 9.96
C GLU A 147 2.99 12.62 9.24
N PHE A 148 3.46 11.51 8.66
CA PHE A 148 2.63 10.54 7.92
C PHE A 148 2.24 9.32 8.76
N LEU A 149 2.78 9.18 9.98
CA LEU A 149 2.60 7.99 10.81
C LEU A 149 1.12 7.68 11.07
N HIS A 150 0.33 8.71 11.37
CA HIS A 150 -1.10 8.55 11.64
C HIS A 150 -1.88 8.04 10.40
N HIS A 151 -1.46 8.41 9.19
CA HIS A 151 -2.03 7.88 7.94
C HIS A 151 -1.64 6.42 7.70
N PHE A 152 -0.39 6.05 7.98
CA PHE A 152 0.05 4.66 7.93
C PHE A 152 -0.75 3.78 8.90
N ILE A 153 -0.91 4.22 10.15
CA ILE A 153 -1.68 3.50 11.16
C ILE A 153 -3.16 3.41 10.76
N ARG A 154 -3.74 4.46 10.17
CA ARG A 154 -5.07 4.40 9.57
C ARG A 154 -5.15 3.30 8.51
N GLY A 155 -4.21 3.25 7.58
CA GLY A 155 -4.18 2.24 6.51
C GLY A 155 -4.13 0.82 7.05
N TYR A 156 -3.22 0.57 7.98
CA TYR A 156 -3.10 -0.75 8.61
C TYR A 156 -4.34 -1.11 9.42
N PHE A 157 -4.88 -0.16 10.20
CA PHE A 157 -6.13 -0.35 10.93
C PHE A 157 -7.30 -0.60 9.99
N ASP A 158 -7.39 0.08 8.86
CA ASP A 158 -8.48 -0.07 7.90
C ASP A 158 -8.45 -1.42 7.17
N GLY A 159 -7.27 -2.02 6.98
CA GLY A 159 -7.15 -3.39 6.51
C GLY A 159 -7.52 -4.42 7.59
N ASP A 160 -6.67 -4.59 8.61
CA ASP A 160 -6.77 -5.73 9.55
C ASP A 160 -7.30 -5.38 10.95
N GLY A 161 -7.54 -4.09 11.21
CA GLY A 161 -8.12 -3.63 12.48
C GLY A 161 -9.60 -4.02 12.67
N HIS A 162 -10.04 -3.99 13.92
CA HIS A 162 -11.43 -4.20 14.30
C HIS A 162 -11.89 -3.10 15.26
N VAL A 163 -13.12 -2.62 15.11
CA VAL A 163 -13.74 -1.64 15.99
C VAL A 163 -15.12 -2.11 16.43
N ASN A 164 -15.42 -1.92 17.72
CA ASN A 164 -16.73 -2.09 18.32
C ASN A 164 -17.05 -0.88 19.20
N PRO A 165 -17.84 0.09 18.71
CA PRO A 165 -18.07 1.35 19.39
C PRO A 165 -19.02 1.17 20.57
N LYS A 166 -19.93 0.19 20.51
CA LYS A 166 -20.85 -0.14 21.61
C LYS A 166 -20.10 -0.56 22.87
N LYS A 167 -18.92 -1.16 22.72
CA LYS A 167 -18.02 -1.57 23.80
C LYS A 167 -16.86 -0.60 24.01
N TYR A 168 -16.80 0.50 23.25
CA TYR A 168 -15.64 1.39 23.16
C TYR A 168 -14.34 0.59 23.06
N PHE A 169 -14.24 -0.19 21.98
CA PHE A 169 -13.16 -1.14 21.80
C PHE A 169 -12.62 -1.08 20.36
N ALA A 170 -11.30 -1.11 20.23
CA ALA A 170 -10.62 -1.33 18.96
C ALA A 170 -9.50 -2.35 19.16
N SER A 171 -9.20 -3.13 18.13
CA SER A 171 -8.13 -4.10 18.19
C SER A 171 -7.35 -4.22 16.89
N PHE A 172 -6.07 -4.51 17.04
CA PHE A 172 -5.18 -4.94 15.96
C PHE A 172 -4.84 -6.41 16.15
N VAL A 173 -4.60 -7.11 15.04
CA VAL A 173 -4.18 -8.51 15.02
C VAL A 173 -3.03 -8.62 14.03
N SER A 174 -2.02 -9.44 14.33
CA SER A 174 -0.98 -9.81 13.36
C SER A 174 -0.33 -11.12 13.77
N GLY A 175 0.24 -11.83 12.80
CA GLY A 175 1.13 -12.96 13.06
C GLY A 175 2.55 -12.53 13.46
N SER A 176 2.94 -11.28 13.20
CA SER A 176 4.28 -10.76 13.52
C SER A 176 4.34 -10.14 14.91
N HIS A 177 5.13 -10.76 15.79
CA HIS A 177 5.43 -10.24 17.13
C HIS A 177 6.19 -8.91 17.05
N LEU A 178 7.17 -8.82 16.15
CA LEU A 178 8.02 -7.63 16.01
C LEU A 178 7.19 -6.42 15.58
N PHE A 179 6.35 -6.59 14.56
CA PHE A 179 5.46 -5.52 14.10
C PHE A 179 4.52 -5.06 15.21
N MET A 180 3.92 -5.99 15.94
CA MET A 180 2.95 -5.67 16.98
C MET A 180 3.61 -4.99 18.18
N ASN A 181 4.83 -5.34 18.57
CA ASN A 181 5.54 -4.59 19.60
C ASN A 181 5.84 -3.15 19.16
N SER A 182 6.34 -2.94 17.95
CA SER A 182 6.56 -1.58 17.44
C SER A 182 5.26 -0.78 17.38
N LEU A 183 4.16 -1.39 16.92
CA LEU A 183 2.84 -0.77 16.90
C LEU A 183 2.36 -0.39 18.32
N LYS A 184 2.60 -1.25 19.31
CA LYS A 184 2.28 -0.96 20.71
C LYS A 184 3.02 0.29 21.19
N GLU A 185 4.32 0.39 20.92
CA GLU A 185 5.12 1.56 21.33
C GLU A 185 4.67 2.85 20.62
N VAL A 186 4.31 2.76 19.33
CA VAL A 186 3.69 3.88 18.61
C VAL A 186 2.39 4.34 19.28
N LEU A 187 1.52 3.41 19.69
CA LEU A 187 0.27 3.75 20.37
C LEU A 187 0.51 4.37 21.75
N ILE A 188 1.49 3.87 22.51
CA ILE A 188 1.90 4.46 23.81
C ILE A 188 2.38 5.90 23.62
N ALA A 189 3.22 6.15 22.60
CA ALA A 189 3.71 7.49 22.28
C ALA A 189 2.59 8.49 21.97
N GLN A 190 1.43 8.00 21.51
CA GLN A 190 0.22 8.80 21.28
C GLN A 190 -0.69 8.92 22.51
N ASN A 191 -0.16 8.65 23.71
CA ASN A 191 -0.89 8.68 24.98
C ASN A 191 -2.10 7.72 25.04
N LEU A 192 -2.07 6.63 24.28
CA LEU A 192 -3.05 5.54 24.37
C LEU A 192 -2.57 4.46 25.34
N LYS A 193 -3.50 3.63 25.83
CA LYS A 193 -3.20 2.54 26.77
C LYS A 193 -3.43 1.17 26.12
N PRO A 194 -2.56 0.74 25.18
CA PRO A 194 -2.71 -0.56 24.53
C PRO A 194 -2.48 -1.72 25.49
N LYS A 195 -3.41 -2.68 25.52
CA LYS A 195 -3.22 -3.98 26.15
C LYS A 195 -2.70 -4.98 25.11
N PHE A 196 -1.47 -5.46 25.29
CA PHE A 196 -0.88 -6.48 24.43
C PHE A 196 -1.28 -7.89 24.90
N ILE A 197 -1.65 -8.76 23.97
CA ILE A 197 -1.98 -10.15 24.22
C ILE A 197 -1.21 -11.03 23.24
N ASP A 198 -0.43 -11.94 23.82
CA ASP A 198 0.25 -13.02 23.10
C ASP A 198 -0.64 -14.27 23.09
N LYS A 199 -0.92 -14.81 21.90
CA LYS A 199 -1.61 -16.09 21.70
C LYS A 199 -0.79 -17.08 20.88
N GLU A 200 0.54 -17.04 21.01
CA GLU A 200 1.55 -17.86 20.33
C GLU A 200 1.62 -17.67 18.80
N LYS A 201 0.51 -17.91 18.09
CA LYS A 201 0.41 -17.81 16.62
C LYS A 201 -0.16 -16.47 16.15
N GLN A 202 -0.72 -15.69 17.07
CA GLN A 202 -1.33 -14.40 16.79
C GLN A 202 -1.12 -13.46 17.96
N TYR A 203 -0.71 -12.25 17.66
CA TYR A 203 -0.55 -11.17 18.62
C TYR A 203 -1.67 -10.17 18.46
N ARG A 204 -2.13 -9.61 19.57
CA ARG A 204 -3.25 -8.67 19.58
C ARG A 204 -2.94 -7.47 20.44
N ILE A 205 -3.35 -6.30 19.96
CA ILE A 205 -3.38 -5.07 20.76
C ILE A 205 -4.82 -4.65 20.91
N TYR A 206 -5.24 -4.42 22.15
CA TYR A 206 -6.56 -3.90 22.47
C TYR A 206 -6.48 -2.48 22.98
N LEU A 207 -7.32 -1.63 22.44
CA LEU A 207 -7.64 -0.31 22.97
C LEU A 207 -9.07 -0.39 23.51
N SER A 208 -9.26 0.12 24.73
CA SER A 208 -10.58 0.14 25.35
C SER A 208 -10.81 1.39 26.16
N GLY A 209 -12.08 1.78 26.29
CA GLY A 209 -12.49 2.97 27.02
C GLY A 209 -12.88 4.11 26.08
N LYS A 210 -13.92 4.84 26.46
CA LYS A 210 -14.54 5.86 25.60
C LYS A 210 -13.55 6.94 25.16
N LYS A 211 -12.73 7.46 26.09
CA LYS A 211 -11.76 8.52 25.82
C LYS A 211 -10.68 8.05 24.85
N ASP A 212 -10.03 6.92 25.13
CA ASP A 212 -8.96 6.37 24.30
C ASP A 212 -9.43 6.03 22.88
N ILE A 213 -10.63 5.46 22.73
CA ILE A 213 -11.19 5.15 21.41
C ILE A 213 -11.56 6.41 20.62
N GLN A 214 -12.09 7.43 21.29
CA GLN A 214 -12.36 8.71 20.65
C GLN A 214 -11.05 9.38 20.21
N HIS A 215 -10.06 9.45 21.09
CA HIS A 215 -8.72 10.00 20.79
C HIS A 215 -8.05 9.26 19.64
N PHE A 216 -8.08 7.92 19.67
CA PHE A 216 -7.55 7.09 18.59
C PHE A 216 -8.23 7.37 17.25
N ALA A 217 -9.57 7.47 17.23
CA ALA A 217 -10.32 7.76 16.02
C ALA A 217 -10.02 9.16 15.47
N GLU A 218 -9.98 10.17 16.33
CA GLU A 218 -9.64 11.55 15.97
C GLU A 218 -8.23 11.65 15.39
N TRP A 219 -7.27 10.92 15.97
CA TRP A 219 -5.89 10.88 15.52
C TRP A 219 -5.72 10.23 14.14
N ILE A 220 -6.19 9.00 13.92
CA ILE A 220 -5.95 8.28 12.65
C ILE A 220 -6.77 8.87 11.48
N TYR A 221 -7.94 9.45 11.76
CA TYR A 221 -8.82 10.05 10.76
C TYR A 221 -8.67 11.56 10.62
N LYS A 222 -7.66 12.16 11.26
CA LYS A 222 -7.20 13.51 10.96
C LYS A 222 -6.77 13.60 9.49
N ASP A 223 -7.17 14.70 8.83
CA ASP A 223 -6.79 15.05 7.45
C ASP A 223 -6.90 13.87 6.45
N LYS A 224 -7.95 13.06 6.60
CA LYS A 224 -8.14 11.84 5.81
C LYS A 224 -8.64 12.14 4.39
N GLU A 225 -8.02 11.47 3.44
CA GLU A 225 -8.50 11.37 2.05
C GLU A 225 -8.94 9.93 1.78
N LEU A 226 -8.00 8.98 1.82
CA LEU A 226 -8.29 7.54 1.73
C LEU A 226 -8.63 6.93 3.09
N PHE A 227 -9.74 6.19 3.15
CA PHE A 227 -10.17 5.41 4.32
C PHE A 227 -11.23 4.37 3.95
N LEU A 228 -11.37 3.33 4.76
CA LEU A 228 -12.44 2.35 4.62
C LEU A 228 -13.74 2.85 5.28
N ARG A 229 -14.73 3.20 4.45
CA ARG A 229 -16.01 3.81 4.88
C ARG A 229 -16.67 3.09 6.05
N ARG A 230 -16.81 1.76 5.96
CA ARG A 230 -17.44 0.95 7.02
C ARG A 230 -16.80 1.13 8.40
N LYS A 231 -15.46 1.29 8.48
CA LYS A 231 -14.76 1.42 9.77
C LYS A 231 -14.91 2.83 10.33
N ARG A 232 -14.81 3.84 9.47
CA ARG A 232 -15.02 5.24 9.85
C ARG A 232 -16.44 5.48 10.36
N GLU A 233 -17.45 5.00 9.65
CA GLU A 233 -18.86 5.16 10.02
C GLU A 233 -19.16 4.59 11.40
N ILE A 234 -18.53 3.46 11.75
CA ILE A 234 -18.66 2.84 13.07
C ILE A 234 -18.17 3.78 14.20
N PHE A 235 -17.09 4.54 13.99
CA PHE A 235 -16.65 5.53 14.98
C PHE A 235 -17.58 6.75 15.08
N GLN A 236 -18.30 7.07 14.01
CA GLN A 236 -19.20 8.23 13.96
C GLN A 236 -20.60 7.95 14.52
N GLN A 237 -20.94 6.67 14.78
CA GLN A 237 -22.19 6.31 15.44
C GLN A 237 -22.20 6.86 16.88
N LYS A 238 -22.68 8.10 17.02
CA LYS A 238 -23.01 8.70 18.31
C LYS A 238 -24.21 7.95 18.88
N LYS A 239 -24.11 7.54 20.14
CA LYS A 239 -25.29 7.29 20.98
C LYS A 239 -25.82 8.62 21.46
#